data_AF-A0A1Q7K4V0-F1
#
_entry.id   AF-A0A1Q7K4V0-F1
#
_cell.length_a   1.000
_cell.length_b   1.000
_cell.length_c   1.000
_cell.angle_alpha   90.00
_cell.angle_beta   90.00
_cell.angle_gamma   90.00
#
_symmetry.space_group_name_H-M   'P 1'
#
loop_
_entity.id
_entity.type
_entity.pdbx_description
1 polymer ?
#
loop_
_entity_poly.entity_id
_entity_poly.type
_entity_poly.pdbx_seq_one_letter_code
_entity_poly.pdbx_strand_id
1 'polypeptide(L)'
;MSSKPSYWFKDFVGVGYRYHDVYMNVFPLFQDKMSAFRLWKKTIEWWPDDNIKLRFVEQGDNYWFILYGGSEYSKDNTGFVKKVQVSENYERFKAGYEKKAILRFGIYKEGVKKKDGSKYDLELLKKSKSVYDIAFVKYDELARDSIEWQCVQENK
;
A
#
# COMPACT_ATOMS: atom_id res chain seq x y z
N MET A 1 -9.83 12.12 13.19
CA MET A 1 -10.34 12.37 11.83
C MET A 1 -9.18 12.19 10.86
N SER A 2 -9.23 11.25 9.91
CA SER A 2 -8.10 11.11 8.97
C SER A 2 -8.15 12.27 7.97
N SER A 3 -7.07 13.04 7.91
CA SER A 3 -6.92 14.21 7.06
C SER A 3 -6.62 13.79 5.62
N LYS A 4 -7.26 14.43 4.64
CA LYS A 4 -6.97 14.25 3.21
C LYS A 4 -5.47 14.48 2.96
N PRO A 5 -4.75 13.56 2.28
CA PRO A 5 -3.36 13.77 1.89
C PRO A 5 -3.17 15.05 1.09
N SER A 6 -2.10 15.79 1.41
CA SER A 6 -1.70 16.97 0.63
C SER A 6 -0.88 16.60 -0.61
N TYR A 7 -0.32 15.39 -0.62
CA TYR A 7 0.49 14.85 -1.70
C TYR A 7 0.27 13.33 -1.82
N TRP A 8 0.28 12.81 -3.05
CA TRP A 8 0.16 11.38 -3.33
C TRP A 8 1.46 10.83 -3.92
N PHE A 9 2.17 10.01 -3.15
CA PHE A 9 3.37 9.31 -3.59
C PHE A 9 3.01 8.11 -4.47
N LYS A 10 3.62 8.03 -5.66
CA LYS A 10 3.31 7.03 -6.69
C LYS A 10 4.51 6.28 -7.27
N ASP A 11 5.72 6.59 -6.81
CA ASP A 11 6.97 6.13 -7.41
C ASP A 11 7.43 4.75 -6.90
N PHE A 12 6.54 3.99 -6.26
CA PHE A 12 6.78 2.58 -5.93
C PHE A 12 6.40 1.68 -7.13
N VAL A 13 7.07 0.55 -7.30
CA VAL A 13 6.97 -0.27 -8.53
C VAL A 13 5.70 -1.11 -8.60
N GLY A 14 5.13 -1.47 -7.44
CA GLY A 14 3.94 -2.31 -7.35
C GLY A 14 3.58 -2.64 -5.91
N VAL A 15 2.64 -3.54 -5.71
CA VAL A 15 2.18 -3.97 -4.38
C VAL A 15 2.37 -5.48 -4.25
N GLY A 16 3.01 -5.92 -3.18
CA GLY A 16 3.13 -7.33 -2.84
C GLY A 16 2.24 -7.73 -1.68
N TYR A 17 1.88 -9.02 -1.66
CA TYR A 17 1.03 -9.64 -0.66
C TYR A 17 1.70 -10.92 -0.15
N ARG A 18 1.67 -11.16 1.17
CA ARG A 18 2.27 -12.36 1.76
C ARG A 18 1.54 -12.77 3.04
N TYR A 19 1.30 -14.07 3.22
CA TYR A 19 0.86 -14.60 4.50
C TYR A 19 2.02 -14.63 5.51
N HIS A 20 1.81 -14.12 6.72
CA HIS A 20 2.83 -14.16 7.77
C HIS A 20 2.20 -14.44 9.14
N ASP A 21 2.50 -15.62 9.68
CA ASP A 21 2.11 -16.21 10.97
C ASP A 21 0.60 -16.16 11.29
N VAL A 22 0.04 -14.96 11.42
CA VAL A 22 -1.37 -14.72 11.81
C VAL A 22 -2.07 -13.74 10.87
N TYR A 23 -1.38 -12.75 10.31
CA TYR A 23 -2.02 -11.68 9.53
C TYR A 23 -1.35 -11.49 8.16
N MET A 24 -2.17 -11.18 7.16
CA MET A 24 -1.68 -10.92 5.82
C MET A 24 -0.85 -9.62 5.78
N ASN A 25 0.27 -9.66 5.08
CA ASN A 25 1.12 -8.51 4.82
C ASN A 25 0.76 -7.91 3.47
N VAL A 26 0.72 -6.58 3.44
CA VAL A 26 0.59 -5.77 2.23
C VAL A 26 1.77 -4.80 2.19
N PHE A 27 2.44 -4.70 1.05
CA PHE A 27 3.65 -3.90 0.98
C PHE A 27 3.87 -3.24 -0.39
N PRO A 28 3.86 -1.89 -0.45
CA PRO A 28 4.43 -1.16 -1.58
C PRO A 28 5.89 -1.56 -1.81
N LEU A 29 6.22 -1.80 -3.08
CA LEU A 29 7.53 -2.30 -3.52
C LEU A 29 8.42 -1.16 -4.01
N PHE A 30 9.67 -1.12 -3.55
CA PHE A 30 10.67 -0.11 -3.89
C PHE A 30 11.95 -0.78 -4.37
N GLN A 31 12.73 -0.09 -5.21
CA GLN A 31 14.04 -0.61 -5.66
C GLN A 31 15.18 -0.19 -4.72
N ASP A 32 15.11 1.04 -4.18
CA ASP A 32 16.14 1.55 -3.26
C ASP A 32 15.70 1.50 -1.79
N LYS A 33 16.48 0.78 -0.99
CA LYS A 33 16.22 0.55 0.43
C LYS A 33 16.34 1.83 1.25
N MET A 34 17.33 2.66 0.97
CA MET A 34 17.58 3.88 1.76
C MET A 34 16.49 4.91 1.54
N SER A 35 16.06 5.10 0.30
CA SER A 35 14.94 5.97 -0.08
C SER A 35 13.63 5.49 0.54
N ALA A 36 13.32 4.19 0.43
CA ALA A 36 12.13 3.62 1.06
C ALA A 36 12.13 3.81 2.60
N PHE A 37 13.27 3.58 3.25
CA PHE A 37 13.39 3.79 4.69
C PHE A 37 13.25 5.26 5.10
N ARG A 38 13.86 6.19 4.36
CA ARG A 38 13.70 7.64 4.61
C ARG A 38 12.25 8.07 4.40
N LEU A 39 11.59 7.57 3.36
CA LEU A 39 10.18 7.83 3.10
C LEU A 39 9.31 7.33 4.26
N TRP A 40 9.54 6.11 4.75
CA TRP A 40 8.84 5.57 5.92
C TRP A 40 8.97 6.48 7.14
N LYS A 41 10.20 6.88 7.48
CA LYS A 41 10.48 7.76 8.63
C LYS A 41 9.87 9.14 8.51
N LYS A 42 9.75 9.66 7.28
CA LYS A 42 9.14 10.97 7.02
C LYS A 42 7.61 10.91 7.08
N THR A 43 7.00 9.76 6.79
CA THR A 43 5.57 9.62 6.56
C THR A 43 4.93 8.61 7.53
N ILE A 44 4.83 7.34 7.14
CA ILE A 44 4.09 6.26 7.81
C ILE A 44 4.48 6.08 9.29
N GLU A 45 5.74 6.35 9.67
CA GLU A 45 6.17 6.24 11.06
C GLU A 45 5.29 7.05 12.02
N TRP A 46 4.84 8.23 11.57
CA TRP A 46 4.04 9.17 12.35
C TRP A 46 2.54 8.90 12.32
N TRP A 47 2.06 7.94 11.52
CA TRP A 47 0.65 7.59 11.44
C TRP A 47 0.27 6.64 12.57
N PRO A 48 -0.70 7.01 13.44
CA PRO A 48 -1.31 6.06 14.36
C PRO A 48 -2.00 4.93 13.57
N ASP A 49 -1.85 3.68 14.02
CA ASP A 49 -2.35 2.48 13.32
C ASP A 49 -3.87 2.53 13.06
N ASP A 50 -4.63 3.12 13.99
CA ASP A 50 -6.08 3.32 13.92
C ASP A 50 -6.53 4.40 12.92
N ASN A 51 -5.60 5.27 12.50
CA ASN A 51 -5.86 6.30 11.49
C ASN A 51 -5.43 5.89 10.07
N ILE A 52 -4.78 4.74 9.90
CA ILE A 52 -4.35 4.26 8.59
C ILE A 52 -5.54 3.64 7.86
N LYS A 53 -5.79 4.14 6.65
CA LYS A 53 -6.80 3.66 5.72
C LYS A 53 -6.15 3.04 4.52
N LEU A 54 -6.58 1.82 4.22
CA LEU A 54 -6.19 1.10 3.02
C LEU A 54 -7.42 0.84 2.17
N ARG A 55 -7.35 1.23 0.90
CA ARG A 55 -8.45 1.11 -0.05
C ARG A 55 -7.96 0.45 -1.32
N PHE A 56 -8.78 -0.45 -1.82
CA PHE A 56 -8.61 -1.09 -3.12
C PHE A 56 -9.82 -0.70 -3.96
N VAL A 57 -9.62 0.22 -4.90
CA VAL A 57 -10.69 0.66 -5.80
C VAL A 57 -10.63 -0.16 -7.08
N GLU A 58 -11.55 -1.10 -7.24
CA GLU A 58 -11.55 -2.09 -8.34
C GLU A 58 -12.17 -1.50 -9.62
N GLN A 59 -11.48 -1.67 -10.75
CA GLN A 59 -11.87 -1.16 -12.05
C GLN A 59 -11.41 -2.11 -13.18
N GLY A 60 -12.29 -3.04 -13.57
CA GLY A 60 -11.98 -4.07 -14.56
C GLY A 60 -10.84 -4.98 -14.09
N ASP A 61 -9.84 -5.18 -14.94
CA ASP A 61 -8.67 -6.02 -14.63
C ASP A 61 -7.60 -5.32 -13.76
N ASN A 62 -7.92 -4.13 -13.24
CA ASN A 62 -7.02 -3.35 -12.41
C ASN A 62 -7.72 -2.88 -11.14
N TYR A 63 -6.92 -2.47 -10.16
CA TYR A 63 -7.40 -1.75 -8.99
C TYR A 63 -6.45 -0.60 -8.66
N TRP A 64 -6.97 0.42 -7.99
CA TRP A 64 -6.14 1.43 -7.34
C TRP A 64 -5.84 0.98 -5.92
N PHE A 65 -4.56 0.79 -5.63
CA PHE A 65 -4.06 0.76 -4.28
C PHE A 65 -4.00 2.20 -3.78
N ILE A 66 -4.74 2.51 -2.72
CA ILE A 66 -4.72 3.81 -2.08
C ILE A 66 -4.50 3.60 -0.60
N LEU A 67 -3.43 4.18 -0.07
CA LEU A 67 -3.05 4.09 1.33
C LEU A 67 -2.83 5.49 1.85
N TYR A 68 -3.52 5.85 2.91
CA TYR A 68 -3.36 7.15 3.54
C TYR A 68 -3.63 7.06 5.02
N GLY A 69 -2.95 7.91 5.77
CA GLY A 69 -3.20 8.11 7.18
C GLY A 69 -3.25 9.60 7.47
N GLY A 70 -3.19 9.94 8.75
CA GLY A 70 -2.99 11.31 9.18
C GLY A 70 -2.26 11.30 10.52
N SER A 71 -1.49 12.34 10.77
CA SER A 71 -0.88 12.59 12.06
C SER A 71 -1.14 14.04 12.44
N GLU A 72 -1.47 14.29 13.70
CA GLU A 72 -1.47 15.65 14.25
C GLU A 72 -0.04 16.16 14.49
N TYR A 73 0.95 15.27 14.49
CA TYR A 73 2.34 15.56 14.83
C TYR A 73 3.22 15.92 13.63
N SER A 74 2.89 15.47 12.42
CA SER A 74 3.64 15.79 11.20
C SER A 74 2.82 16.66 10.26
N LYS A 75 3.41 17.79 9.81
CA LYS A 75 2.84 18.59 8.70
C LYS A 75 2.86 17.86 7.36
N ASP A 76 3.63 16.77 7.26
CA ASP A 76 3.66 15.91 6.09
C ASP A 76 2.47 14.95 6.12
N ASN A 77 1.56 15.10 5.15
CA ASN A 77 0.42 14.22 4.95
C ASN A 77 0.49 13.57 3.57
N THR A 78 1.53 12.75 3.36
CA THR A 78 1.76 12.04 2.09
C THR A 78 1.01 10.73 2.04
N GLY A 79 -0.02 10.62 1.19
CA GLY A 79 -0.66 9.36 0.85
C GLY A 79 0.14 8.58 -0.20
N PHE A 80 -0.24 7.33 -0.45
CA PHE A 80 0.37 6.46 -1.45
C PHE A 80 -0.71 5.98 -2.41
N VAL A 81 -0.42 6.05 -3.71
CA VAL A 81 -1.34 5.62 -4.76
C VAL A 81 -0.63 4.87 -5.87
N LYS A 82 -1.23 3.79 -6.36
CA LYS A 82 -0.79 3.10 -7.59
C LYS A 82 -1.95 2.36 -8.23
N LYS A 83 -2.05 2.45 -9.55
CA LYS A 83 -2.86 1.53 -10.34
C LYS A 83 -2.08 0.23 -10.55
N VAL A 84 -2.70 -0.91 -10.23
CA VAL A 84 -2.07 -2.23 -10.27
C VAL A 84 -3.02 -3.21 -10.95
N GLN A 85 -2.48 -4.11 -11.76
CA GLN A 85 -3.26 -5.20 -12.36
C GLN A 85 -3.70 -6.20 -11.28
N VAL A 86 -4.92 -6.69 -11.38
CA VAL A 86 -5.42 -7.78 -10.53
C VAL A 86 -4.52 -9.00 -10.74
N SER A 87 -4.13 -9.64 -9.63
CA SER A 87 -3.29 -10.83 -9.62
C SER A 87 -3.83 -11.85 -8.65
N GLU A 88 -3.44 -13.11 -8.81
CA GLU A 88 -3.84 -14.17 -7.88
C GLU A 88 -3.44 -13.85 -6.42
N ASN A 89 -2.30 -13.18 -6.22
CA ASN A 89 -1.85 -12.76 -4.88
C ASN A 89 -2.77 -11.71 -4.25
N TYR A 90 -3.32 -10.80 -5.07
CA TYR A 90 -4.32 -9.83 -4.62
C TYR A 90 -5.63 -10.51 -4.25
N GLU A 91 -6.12 -11.43 -5.08
CA GLU A 91 -7.35 -12.18 -4.79
C GLU A 91 -7.22 -13.01 -3.51
N ARG A 92 -6.07 -13.66 -3.31
CA ARG A 92 -5.75 -14.36 -2.06
C ARG A 92 -5.72 -13.40 -0.86
N PHE A 93 -5.21 -12.19 -1.03
CA PHE A 93 -5.24 -11.16 0.01
C PHE A 93 -6.67 -10.73 0.36
N LYS A 94 -7.48 -10.44 -0.65
CA LYS A 94 -8.88 -10.04 -0.49
C LYS A 94 -9.72 -11.13 0.17
N ALA A 95 -9.48 -12.40 -0.14
CA ALA A 95 -10.18 -13.53 0.47
C ALA A 95 -9.69 -13.84 1.90
N GLY A 96 -8.41 -13.60 2.19
CA GLY A 96 -7.77 -14.05 3.43
C GLY A 96 -7.55 -12.99 4.52
N TYR A 97 -7.85 -11.71 4.28
CA TYR A 97 -7.62 -10.69 5.30
C TYR A 97 -8.66 -10.78 6.43
N GLU A 98 -8.19 -11.01 7.67
CA GLU A 98 -9.07 -11.15 8.84
C GLU A 98 -9.30 -9.80 9.53
N LYS A 99 -9.81 -8.80 8.78
CA LYS A 99 -10.03 -7.42 9.26
C LYS A 99 -8.78 -6.67 9.74
N LYS A 100 -7.60 -7.26 9.55
CA LYS A 100 -6.30 -6.67 9.85
C LYS A 100 -5.29 -7.09 8.80
N ALA A 101 -4.45 -6.13 8.40
CA ALA A 101 -3.25 -6.39 7.61
C ALA A 101 -2.03 -5.74 8.24
N ILE A 102 -0.86 -6.30 7.97
CA ILE A 102 0.43 -5.73 8.34
C ILE A 102 0.98 -4.96 7.14
N LEU A 103 1.06 -3.64 7.26
CA LEU A 103 1.67 -2.76 6.28
C LEU A 103 3.18 -2.74 6.48
N ARG A 104 3.95 -3.00 5.41
CA ARG A 104 5.41 -2.85 5.36
C ARG A 104 5.83 -2.21 4.03
N PHE A 105 7.09 -1.83 3.92
CA PHE A 105 7.71 -1.61 2.60
C PHE A 105 8.52 -2.84 2.20
N GLY A 106 8.39 -3.24 0.95
CA GLY A 106 9.20 -4.28 0.34
C GLY A 106 10.27 -3.67 -0.57
N ILE A 107 11.47 -4.21 -0.53
CA ILE A 107 12.57 -3.88 -1.41
C ILE A 107 12.67 -4.99 -2.44
N TYR A 108 12.32 -4.64 -3.67
CA TYR A 108 12.42 -5.49 -4.83
C TYR A 108 13.75 -5.23 -5.53
N LYS A 109 14.56 -6.28 -5.68
CA LYS A 109 15.80 -6.22 -6.46
C LYS A 109 15.72 -7.26 -7.56
N GLU A 110 15.96 -6.82 -8.78
CA GLU A 110 16.26 -7.72 -9.88
C GLU A 110 17.72 -8.16 -9.74
N GLY A 111 17.91 -9.46 -9.54
CA GLY A 111 19.20 -10.09 -9.30
C GLY A 111 19.59 -11.05 -10.43
N VAL A 112 20.75 -11.68 -10.27
CA VAL A 112 21.20 -12.76 -11.15
C VAL A 112 20.28 -13.97 -10.93
N LYS A 113 19.90 -14.64 -12.03
CA LYS A 113 19.06 -15.85 -12.00
C LYS A 113 19.64 -16.86 -11.01
N LYS A 114 18.88 -17.18 -9.96
CA LYS A 114 19.25 -18.17 -8.94
C LYS A 114 19.08 -19.58 -9.49
N LYS A 115 19.63 -20.56 -8.76
CA LYS A 115 19.57 -21.99 -9.12
C LYS A 115 18.13 -22.53 -9.22
N ASP A 116 17.18 -21.92 -8.52
CA ASP A 116 15.75 -22.23 -8.57
C ASP A 116 15.02 -21.55 -9.76
N GLY A 117 15.75 -20.81 -10.60
CA GLY A 117 15.20 -20.08 -11.74
C GLY A 117 14.63 -18.70 -11.41
N SER A 118 14.53 -18.33 -10.13
CA SER A 118 14.05 -17.01 -9.72
C SER A 118 15.11 -15.93 -10.02
N LYS A 119 14.67 -14.78 -10.54
CA LYS A 119 15.52 -13.61 -10.81
C LYS A 119 15.36 -12.50 -9.78
N TYR A 120 14.51 -12.70 -8.78
CA TYR A 120 14.02 -11.61 -7.95
C TYR A 120 14.28 -11.88 -6.48
N ASP A 121 14.77 -10.84 -5.81
CA ASP A 121 14.94 -10.80 -4.37
C ASP A 121 13.92 -9.84 -3.77
N LEU A 122 13.24 -10.30 -2.71
CA LEU A 122 12.32 -9.50 -1.91
C LEU A 122 12.84 -9.43 -0.48
N GLU A 123 13.21 -8.23 -0.06
CA GLU A 123 13.51 -7.92 1.34
C GLU A 123 12.37 -7.07 1.93
N LEU A 124 11.79 -7.46 3.06
CA LEU A 124 10.82 -6.60 3.75
C LEU A 124 11.53 -5.75 4.81
N LEU A 125 11.20 -4.46 4.89
CA LEU A 125 11.63 -3.65 6.03
C LEU A 125 11.07 -4.24 7.32
N LYS A 126 11.89 -4.23 8.39
CA LYS A 126 11.48 -4.70 9.72
C LYS A 126 10.40 -3.79 10.35
N LYS A 127 10.34 -2.53 9.92
CA LYS A 127 9.30 -1.58 10.37
C LYS A 127 7.96 -1.97 9.75
N SER A 128 6.91 -1.88 10.56
CA SER A 128 5.56 -2.23 10.14
C SER A 128 4.50 -1.42 10.89
N LYS A 129 3.29 -1.38 10.35
CA LYS A 129 2.08 -0.82 10.97
C LYS A 129 0.95 -1.83 10.86
N SER A 130 0.05 -1.86 11.84
CA SER A 130 -1.22 -2.56 11.69
C SER A 130 -2.22 -1.66 10.98
N VAL A 131 -2.97 -2.22 10.04
CA VAL A 131 -4.06 -1.52 9.36
C VAL A 131 -5.34 -2.29 9.62
N TYR A 132 -6.33 -1.60 10.18
CA TYR A 132 -7.64 -2.17 10.54
C TYR A 132 -8.75 -1.66 9.61
N ASP A 133 -8.62 -0.43 9.12
CA ASP A 133 -9.58 0.15 8.17
C ASP A 133 -9.17 -0.21 6.73
N ILE A 134 -9.68 -1.35 6.25
CA ILE A 134 -9.42 -1.91 4.92
C ILE A 134 -10.75 -2.05 4.18
N ALA A 135 -10.84 -1.49 2.97
CA ALA A 135 -12.02 -1.63 2.13
C ALA A 135 -11.68 -1.95 0.67
N PHE A 136 -12.53 -2.76 0.06
CA PHE A 136 -12.52 -3.13 -1.34
C PHE A 136 -13.80 -2.54 -1.94
N VAL A 137 -13.67 -1.59 -2.84
CA VAL A 137 -14.79 -0.80 -3.36
C VAL A 137 -14.74 -0.80 -4.86
N LYS A 138 -15.87 -0.96 -5.55
CA LYS A 138 -15.87 -0.82 -7.00
C LYS A 138 -15.79 0.66 -7.38
N TYR A 139 -15.11 0.96 -8.48
CA TYR A 139 -14.92 2.33 -8.95
C TYR A 139 -16.23 3.10 -9.17
N ASP A 140 -17.26 2.43 -9.67
CA ASP A 140 -18.60 2.97 -9.92
C ASP A 140 -19.43 3.21 -8.65
N GLU A 141 -19.04 2.60 -7.52
CA GLU A 141 -19.68 2.76 -6.22
C GLU A 141 -19.03 3.89 -5.38
N LEU A 142 -17.96 4.53 -5.87
CA LEU A 142 -17.30 5.61 -5.16
C LEU A 142 -18.17 6.88 -5.08
N ALA A 143 -18.31 7.41 -3.86
CA ALA A 143 -18.89 8.73 -3.65
C ALA A 143 -18.01 9.81 -4.29
N ARG A 144 -18.61 10.73 -5.04
CA ARG A 144 -17.90 11.74 -5.85
C ARG A 144 -17.10 12.76 -5.01
N ASP A 145 -17.47 12.91 -3.75
CA ASP A 145 -16.81 13.76 -2.76
C ASP A 145 -15.79 12.99 -1.90
N SER A 146 -15.63 11.69 -2.10
CA SER A 146 -14.69 10.86 -1.33
C SER A 146 -13.23 11.17 -1.66
N ILE A 147 -12.35 10.91 -0.69
CA ILE A 147 -10.89 11.05 -0.85
C ILE A 147 -10.40 10.11 -1.95
N GLU A 148 -10.92 8.89 -2.00
CA GLU A 148 -10.58 7.87 -3.00
C GLU A 148 -10.97 8.32 -4.40
N TRP A 149 -12.17 8.88 -4.59
CA TRP A 149 -12.60 9.40 -5.89
C TRP A 149 -11.66 10.50 -6.38
N GLN A 150 -11.37 11.49 -5.52
CA GLN A 150 -10.48 12.60 -5.84
C GLN A 150 -9.07 12.09 -6.15
N CYS A 151 -8.53 11.19 -5.32
CA CYS A 151 -7.23 10.57 -5.52
C CYS A 151 -7.14 9.90 -6.90
N VAL A 152 -8.15 9.11 -7.27
CA VAL A 152 -8.18 8.44 -8.57
C VAL A 152 -8.26 9.46 -9.72
N GLN A 153 -9.07 10.52 -9.62
CA GLN A 153 -9.11 11.53 -10.69
C GLN A 153 -7.79 12.30 -10.82
N GLU A 154 -7.13 12.62 -9.72
CA GLU A 154 -5.85 13.35 -9.69
C GLU A 154 -4.67 12.51 -10.25
N ASN A 155 -4.78 11.18 -10.27
CA ASN A 155 -3.68 10.27 -10.60
C ASN A 155 -3.95 9.34 -11.80
N LYS A 156 -5.09 9.52 -12.48
CA LYS A 156 -5.49 8.77 -13.68
C LYS A 156 -4.49 8.85 -14.82
#